data_AF-X1KBR4-F1
#
_entry.id   AF-X1KBR4-F1
#
_cell.length_a   1.000
_cell.length_b   1.000
_cell.length_c   1.000
_cell.angle_alpha   90.00
_cell.angle_beta   90.00
_cell.angle_gamma   90.00
#
_symmetry.space_group_name_H-M   'P 1'
#
loop_
_entity.id
_entity.type
_entity.pdbx_description
1 polymer ?
#
loop_
_entity_poly.entity_id
_entity_poly.type
_entity_poly.pdbx_seq_one_letter_code
_entity_poly.pdbx_strand_id
1 'polypeptide(L)'
;HQAYRSKEVGEIEVFKEYEAGLKDIEGFSHLIILYLFHKSVKRSVKKEHFLNSFGLLVKPYLDNTPHGLFATRSPNRPTSIGLTIVKLLKREKNILKVKGIDMLDCTPLLDIKPYVPAFDRPKNNVRIGWLEGKM
;
A
#
# COMPACT_ATOMS: atom_id res chain seq x y z
N HIS A 1 -8.91 -5.07 3.44
CA HIS A 1 -8.99 -4.11 4.58
C HIS A 1 -8.03 -2.96 4.32
N GLN A 2 -8.33 -1.74 4.76
CA GLN A 2 -7.40 -0.61 4.62
C GLN A 2 -6.61 -0.41 5.91
N ALA A 3 -5.31 -0.16 5.77
CA ALA A 3 -4.33 0.05 6.83
C ALA A 3 -4.75 0.99 7.97
N TYR A 4 -5.46 2.09 7.67
CA TYR A 4 -5.82 3.09 8.68
C TYR A 4 -6.76 2.55 9.79
N ARG A 5 -7.48 1.45 9.52
CA ARG A 5 -8.33 0.77 10.52
C ARG A 5 -7.62 -0.43 11.17
N SER A 6 -6.48 -0.86 10.63
CA SER A 6 -5.75 -2.02 11.13
C SER A 6 -5.05 -1.69 12.45
N LYS A 7 -5.29 -2.51 13.47
CA LYS A 7 -4.54 -2.46 14.73
C LYS A 7 -3.40 -3.49 14.77
N GLU A 8 -3.25 -4.27 13.70
CA GLU A 8 -2.31 -5.37 13.63
C GLU A 8 -0.86 -4.87 13.63
N VAL A 9 -0.01 -5.68 14.25
CA VAL A 9 1.43 -5.50 14.30
C VAL A 9 2.05 -6.53 13.39
N GLY A 10 3.08 -6.14 12.66
CA GLY A 10 3.87 -7.05 11.85
C GLY A 10 5.28 -6.54 11.66
N GLU A 11 6.02 -7.25 10.84
CA GLU A 11 7.45 -7.03 10.63
C GLU A 11 7.71 -6.77 9.16
N ILE A 12 8.60 -5.80 8.91
CA ILE A 12 9.17 -5.54 7.60
C ILE A 12 10.64 -5.95 7.69
N GLU A 13 10.96 -7.07 7.06
CA GLU A 13 12.33 -7.52 6.90
C GLU A 13 12.91 -6.95 5.61
N VAL A 14 13.98 -6.17 5.76
CA VAL A 14 14.79 -5.68 4.65
C VAL A 14 15.92 -6.67 4.42
N PHE A 15 16.21 -7.04 3.16
CA PHE A 15 17.37 -7.90 2.90
C PHE A 15 18.66 -7.26 3.40
N LYS A 16 19.58 -8.09 3.91
CA LYS A 16 20.76 -7.63 4.65
C LYS A 16 21.65 -6.68 3.83
N GLU A 17 21.75 -6.89 2.52
CA GLU A 17 22.48 -6.01 1.61
C GLU A 17 21.94 -4.58 1.55
N TYR A 18 20.68 -4.36 1.94
CA TYR A 18 20.04 -3.04 2.00
C TYR A 18 19.93 -2.49 3.43
N GLU A 19 20.43 -3.19 4.46
CA GLU A 19 20.31 -2.77 5.86
C GLU A 19 20.90 -1.37 6.11
N ALA A 20 22.01 -1.03 5.45
CA ALA A 20 22.63 0.29 5.56
C ALA A 20 21.69 1.43 5.15
N GLY A 21 20.72 1.16 4.27
CA GLY A 21 19.69 2.12 3.85
C GLY A 21 18.68 2.48 4.95
N LEU A 22 18.64 1.72 6.05
CA LEU A 22 17.79 2.01 7.22
C LEU A 22 18.43 3.00 8.20
N LYS A 23 19.62 3.54 7.92
CA LYS A 23 20.24 4.54 8.78
C LYS A 23 19.26 5.71 9.04
N ASP A 24 19.15 6.12 10.31
CA ASP A 24 18.31 7.23 10.80
C ASP A 24 16.78 7.03 10.70
N ILE A 25 16.32 5.82 10.34
CA ILE A 25 14.88 5.57 10.13
C ILE A 25 14.03 5.71 11.40
N GLU A 26 14.65 5.49 12.56
CA GLU A 26 14.05 5.67 13.89
C GLU A 26 13.69 7.13 14.20
N GLY A 27 14.24 8.09 13.44
CA GLY A 27 13.85 9.51 13.51
C GLY A 27 12.43 9.77 13.00
N PHE A 28 11.81 8.80 12.32
CA PHE A 28 10.46 8.93 11.77
C PHE A 28 9.45 8.06 12.52
N SER A 29 8.30 8.63 12.87
CA SER A 29 7.22 7.88 13.52
C SER A 29 6.40 7.04 12.54
N HIS A 30 6.33 7.44 11.27
CA HIS A 30 5.52 6.79 10.24
C HIS A 30 6.32 6.63 8.95
N LEU A 31 6.07 5.53 8.26
CA LEU A 31 6.73 5.15 7.02
C LEU A 31 5.68 4.86 5.95
N ILE A 32 5.96 5.27 4.72
CA ILE A 32 5.26 4.83 3.52
C ILE A 32 5.95 3.55 3.03
N ILE A 33 5.18 2.49 2.86
CA ILE A 33 5.65 1.19 2.40
C ILE A 33 5.05 0.92 1.03
N LEU A 34 5.92 0.66 0.05
CA LEU A 34 5.51 0.16 -1.27
C LEU A 34 5.77 -1.34 -1.33
N TYR A 35 4.79 -2.10 -1.78
CA TYR A 35 4.86 -3.56 -1.79
C TYR A 35 4.13 -4.14 -3.01
N LEU A 36 4.44 -5.38 -3.38
CA LEU A 36 3.82 -6.05 -4.52
C LEU A 36 2.64 -6.90 -4.07
N PHE A 37 1.46 -6.72 -4.67
CA PHE A 37 0.35 -7.68 -4.54
C PHE A 37 0.66 -8.98 -5.29
N HIS A 38 1.57 -9.78 -4.75
CA HIS A 38 2.05 -11.04 -5.34
C HIS A 38 0.97 -12.12 -5.49
N LYS A 39 -0.14 -12.00 -4.76
CA LYS A 39 -1.35 -12.85 -4.90
C LYS A 39 -2.52 -12.15 -5.61
N SER A 40 -2.38 -10.88 -6.02
CA SER A 40 -3.36 -10.28 -6.94
C SER A 40 -3.36 -11.13 -8.20
N VAL A 41 -4.55 -11.56 -8.59
CA VAL A 41 -4.68 -12.82 -9.31
C VAL A 41 -4.07 -12.68 -10.70
N LYS A 42 -3.26 -13.67 -11.09
CA LYS A 42 -2.97 -14.11 -12.47
C LYS A 42 -4.25 -14.53 -13.24
N ARG A 43 -5.38 -13.82 -13.05
CA ARG A 43 -6.65 -14.13 -13.69
C ARG A 43 -6.71 -13.28 -14.95
N SER A 44 -6.49 -13.98 -16.05
CA SER A 44 -6.83 -13.58 -17.41
C SER A 44 -5.84 -12.62 -18.07
N VAL A 45 -4.61 -13.02 -18.38
CA VAL A 45 -3.91 -12.38 -19.51
C VAL A 45 -3.29 -13.48 -20.37
N LYS A 46 -3.98 -13.85 -21.45
CA LYS A 46 -3.27 -14.35 -22.63
C LYS A 46 -2.36 -13.20 -23.06
N LYS A 47 -1.06 -13.49 -23.20
CA LYS A 47 0.02 -12.51 -23.40
C LYS A 47 -0.26 -11.50 -24.52
N GLU A 48 -1.11 -11.86 -25.48
CA GLU A 48 -1.55 -10.99 -26.57
C GLU A 48 -2.44 -9.78 -26.17
N HIS A 49 -3.03 -9.72 -24.97
CA HIS A 49 -4.10 -8.76 -24.63
C HIS A 49 -3.89 -8.03 -23.28
N PHE A 50 -2.66 -7.62 -22.95
CA PHE A 50 -2.31 -6.99 -21.66
C PHE A 50 -3.19 -5.79 -21.25
N LEU A 51 -3.78 -5.07 -22.20
CA LEU A 51 -4.69 -3.94 -21.95
C LEU A 51 -6.19 -4.35 -21.84
N ASN A 52 -6.59 -5.50 -22.38
CA ASN A 52 -8.01 -5.92 -22.45
C ASN A 52 -8.44 -6.83 -21.28
N SER A 53 -7.56 -7.02 -20.30
CA SER A 53 -7.65 -8.08 -19.30
C SER A 53 -7.94 -7.62 -17.88
N PHE A 54 -7.82 -6.32 -17.61
CA PHE A 54 -8.24 -5.72 -16.36
C PHE A 54 -9.59 -5.05 -16.58
N GLY A 55 -10.59 -5.39 -15.76
CA GLY A 55 -11.82 -4.61 -15.73
C GLY A 55 -11.49 -3.17 -15.37
N LEU A 56 -11.64 -2.24 -16.32
CA LEU A 56 -11.42 -0.80 -16.08
C LEU A 56 -12.48 -0.21 -15.14
N LEU A 57 -13.56 -0.94 -14.90
CA LEU A 57 -14.55 -0.68 -13.89
C LEU A 57 -14.51 -1.78 -12.83
N VAL A 58 -14.48 -1.39 -11.56
CA VAL A 58 -14.46 -2.31 -10.42
C VAL A 58 -15.56 -1.93 -9.44
N LYS A 59 -16.14 -2.93 -8.76
CA LYS A 59 -17.08 -2.72 -7.65
C LYS A 59 -16.29 -2.74 -6.33
N PRO A 60 -16.01 -1.58 -5.72
CA PRO A 60 -15.20 -1.51 -4.50
C PRO A 60 -16.00 -1.99 -3.27
N TYR A 61 -15.31 -2.36 -2.20
CA TYR A 61 -15.96 -2.86 -0.98
C TYR A 61 -16.92 -1.84 -0.32
N LEU A 62 -16.64 -0.54 -0.43
CA LEU A 62 -17.41 0.52 0.22
C LEU A 62 -18.60 1.02 -0.61
N ASP A 63 -18.86 0.45 -1.79
CA ASP A 63 -19.94 0.90 -2.66
C ASP A 63 -20.50 -0.21 -3.55
N ASN A 64 -21.76 -0.07 -3.93
CA ASN A 64 -22.39 -1.01 -4.86
C ASN A 64 -22.31 -0.57 -6.33
N THR A 65 -21.98 0.70 -6.59
CA THR A 65 -21.79 1.23 -7.95
C THR A 65 -20.39 0.89 -8.49
N PRO A 66 -20.24 0.47 -9.76
CA PRO A 66 -18.94 0.34 -10.39
C PRO A 66 -18.22 1.69 -10.53
N HIS A 67 -16.92 1.71 -10.23
CA HIS A 67 -16.05 2.87 -10.35
C HIS A 67 -14.85 2.57 -11.24
N GLY A 68 -14.31 3.60 -11.88
CA GLY A 68 -13.06 3.50 -12.64
C GLY A 68 -11.94 2.94 -11.76
N LEU A 69 -11.18 1.96 -12.27
CA LEU A 69 -10.15 1.24 -11.53
C LEU A 69 -9.16 2.19 -10.82
N PHE A 70 -8.70 3.23 -11.52
CA PHE A 70 -7.76 4.23 -11.00
C PHE A 70 -8.38 5.21 -10.00
N ALA A 71 -9.71 5.30 -9.94
CA ALA A 71 -10.45 6.01 -8.90
C ALA A 71 -10.68 5.13 -7.65
N THR A 72 -10.01 3.97 -7.57
CA THR A 72 -10.09 3.04 -6.42
C THR A 72 -8.71 2.61 -5.93
N ARG A 73 -8.68 1.90 -4.81
CA ARG A 73 -7.50 1.21 -4.27
C ARG A 73 -7.51 -0.31 -4.51
N SER A 74 -8.18 -0.78 -5.56
CA SER A 74 -8.23 -2.21 -5.92
C SER A 74 -6.82 -2.77 -6.16
N PRO A 75 -6.47 -3.97 -5.64
CA PRO A 75 -5.19 -4.62 -5.89
C PRO A 75 -5.04 -5.17 -7.32
N ASN A 76 -6.15 -5.40 -8.03
CA ASN A 76 -6.14 -5.91 -9.41
C ASN A 76 -6.00 -4.74 -10.39
N ARG A 77 -4.76 -4.35 -10.68
CA ARG A 77 -4.41 -3.18 -11.52
C ARG A 77 -3.21 -3.48 -12.42
N PRO A 78 -2.98 -2.71 -13.51
CA PRO A 78 -1.89 -2.98 -14.46
C PRO A 78 -0.52 -3.14 -13.81
N THR A 79 -0.26 -2.33 -12.77
CA THR A 79 0.93 -2.43 -11.93
C THR A 79 0.48 -2.70 -10.50
N SER A 80 0.63 -3.96 -10.06
CA SER A 80 0.17 -4.48 -8.76
C SER A 80 0.95 -3.96 -7.55
N ILE A 81 1.24 -2.65 -7.50
CA ILE A 81 1.90 -2.00 -6.38
C ILE A 81 0.84 -1.53 -5.37
N GLY A 82 1.01 -1.97 -4.13
CA GLY A 82 0.32 -1.47 -2.95
C GLY A 82 1.11 -0.35 -2.29
N LEU A 83 0.38 0.49 -1.57
CA LEU A 83 0.93 1.57 -0.76
C LEU A 83 0.19 1.57 0.57
N THR A 84 0.94 1.52 1.67
CA THR A 84 0.41 1.68 3.02
C THR A 84 1.25 2.65 3.83
N ILE A 85 0.64 3.29 4.82
CA ILE A 85 1.33 4.10 5.83
C ILE A 85 1.27 3.32 7.12
N VAL A 86 2.45 3.01 7.67
CA VAL A 86 2.58 2.26 8.92
C VAL A 86 3.23 3.13 9.99
N LYS A 87 2.92 2.85 11.26
CA LYS A 87 3.64 3.43 12.39
C LYS A 87 4.86 2.56 12.71
N LEU A 88 6.05 3.15 12.74
CA LEU A 88 7.26 2.49 13.22
C LEU A 88 7.18 2.34 14.75
N LEU A 89 7.30 1.10 15.24
CA LEU A 89 7.31 0.81 16.67
C LEU A 89 8.74 0.62 17.19
N LYS A 90 9.56 -0.11 16.42
CA LYS A 90 10.94 -0.43 16.78
C LYS A 90 11.71 -0.86 15.52
N ARG A 91 13.02 -0.63 15.52
CA ARG A 91 13.97 -1.27 14.61
C ARG A 91 14.87 -2.23 15.37
N GLU A 92 15.13 -3.39 14.77
CA GLU A 92 16.09 -4.38 15.21
C GLU A 92 16.91 -4.82 13.99
N LYS A 93 18.12 -4.26 13.82
CA LYS A 93 18.97 -4.48 12.64
C LYS A 93 18.22 -4.18 11.32
N ASN A 94 18.01 -5.20 10.49
CA ASN A 94 17.30 -5.15 9.21
C ASN A 94 15.78 -5.39 9.33
N ILE A 95 15.24 -5.51 10.56
CA ILE A 95 13.82 -5.77 10.81
C ILE A 95 13.17 -4.53 11.43
N LEU A 96 12.05 -4.10 10.86
CA LEU A 96 11.22 -3.02 11.39
C LEU A 96 9.92 -3.60 11.94
N LYS A 97 9.67 -3.43 13.23
CA LYS A 97 8.38 -3.73 13.85
C LYS A 97 7.46 -2.54 13.63
N VAL A 98 6.31 -2.78 13.01
CA VAL A 98 5.39 -1.70 12.61
C VAL A 98 3.93 -2.04 12.95
N LYS A 99 3.09 -1.00 13.00
CA LYS A 99 1.64 -1.12 13.22
C LYS A 99 0.85 -0.53 12.06
N GLY A 100 -0.30 -1.12 11.76
CA GLY A 100 -1.19 -0.67 10.68
C GLY A 100 -0.97 -1.42 9.38
N ILE A 101 -0.43 -2.64 9.44
CA ILE A 101 -0.25 -3.49 8.26
C ILE A 101 -1.62 -4.04 7.80
N ASP A 102 -1.82 -4.05 6.49
CA ASP A 102 -2.95 -4.67 5.79
C ASP A 102 -2.50 -5.60 4.66
N MET A 103 -1.27 -6.09 4.75
CA MET A 103 -0.61 -6.96 3.78
C MET A 103 -0.70 -8.43 4.22
N LEU A 104 -0.62 -9.33 3.25
CA LEU A 104 -0.46 -10.76 3.56
C LEU A 104 0.97 -11.05 4.01
N ASP A 105 1.14 -12.10 4.81
CA ASP A 105 2.47 -12.59 5.15
C ASP A 105 3.29 -12.92 3.88
N CYS A 106 4.61 -12.73 3.99
CA CYS A 106 5.58 -12.86 2.89
C CYS A 106 5.30 -11.98 1.65
N THR A 107 4.58 -10.86 1.81
CA THR A 107 4.38 -9.90 0.72
C THR A 107 5.70 -9.21 0.35
N PRO A 108 6.15 -9.26 -0.93
CA PRO A 108 7.41 -8.63 -1.33
C PRO A 108 7.40 -7.13 -1.12
N LEU A 109 8.40 -6.64 -0.39
CA LEU A 109 8.69 -5.23 -0.21
C LEU A 109 9.35 -4.67 -1.49
N LEU A 110 8.94 -3.47 -1.90
CA LEU A 110 9.54 -2.75 -3.02
C LEU A 110 10.30 -1.50 -2.57
N ASP A 111 9.80 -0.78 -1.57
CA ASP A 111 10.38 0.49 -1.13
C ASP A 111 9.91 0.91 0.28
N ILE A 112 10.70 1.75 0.94
CA ILE A 112 10.40 2.38 2.23
C ILE A 112 10.73 3.86 2.13
N LYS A 113 9.79 4.74 2.52
CA LYS A 113 10.02 6.19 2.59
C LYS A 113 9.52 6.76 3.92
N PRO A 114 10.15 7.80 4.48
CA PRO A 114 9.59 8.50 5.61
C PRO A 114 8.27 9.20 5.21
N TYR A 115 7.25 9.12 6.07
CA TYR A 115 6.06 9.95 5.91
C TYR A 115 6.33 11.32 6.54
N VAL A 116 6.22 12.37 5.73
CA VAL A 116 6.43 13.75 6.13
C VAL A 116 5.14 14.54 5.83
N PRO A 117 4.38 14.98 6.86
CA PRO A 117 3.11 15.67 6.65
C PRO A 117 3.21 16.89 5.72
N ALA A 118 4.35 17.59 5.71
CA ALA A 118 4.57 18.73 4.84
C ALA A 118 4.61 18.36 3.33
N PHE A 119 4.97 17.12 2.99
CA PHE A 119 5.11 16.64 1.61
C PHE A 119 3.92 15.77 1.20
N ASP A 120 3.48 14.90 2.12
CA ASP A 120 2.54 13.82 1.81
C ASP A 120 1.07 14.18 2.11
N ARG A 121 0.82 15.30 2.82
CA ARG A 121 -0.52 15.78 3.13
C ARG A 121 -0.78 17.15 2.50
N PRO A 122 -1.67 17.24 1.50
CA PRO A 122 -2.08 18.53 0.93
C PRO A 122 -2.67 19.47 1.98
N LYS A 123 -2.32 20.75 1.90
CA LYS A 123 -2.85 21.82 2.76
C LYS A 123 -4.14 22.35 2.13
N ASN A 124 -5.30 21.87 2.62
CA ASN A 124 -6.67 22.32 2.34
C ASN A 124 -7.38 21.71 1.12
N ASN A 125 -8.72 21.71 1.18
CA ASN A 125 -9.67 21.38 0.11
C ASN A 125 -9.44 20.05 -0.63
N VAL A 126 -9.05 19.00 0.11
CA VAL A 126 -8.94 17.64 -0.42
C VAL A 126 -10.34 17.09 -0.70
N ARG A 127 -10.63 16.75 -1.96
CA ARG A 127 -11.84 16.01 -2.35
C ARG A 127 -11.52 14.53 -2.44
N ILE A 128 -12.43 13.69 -1.96
CA ILE A 128 -12.24 12.23 -1.96
C ILE A 128 -13.21 11.51 -2.92
N GLY A 129 -14.00 12.27 -3.68
CA GLY A 129 -14.85 11.75 -4.74
C GLY A 129 -15.98 10.88 -4.19
N TRP A 130 -16.24 9.73 -4.82
CA TRP A 130 -17.32 8.82 -4.44
C TRP A 130 -17.18 8.21 -3.02
N LEU A 131 -16.04 8.43 -2.36
CA LEU A 131 -15.83 8.05 -0.95
C LEU A 131 -16.50 9.02 0.05
N GLU A 132 -16.92 10.21 -0.39
CA GLU A 132 -17.64 11.16 0.45
C GLU A 132 -18.93 10.50 0.99
N GLY A 133 -19.10 10.53 2.32
CA GLY A 133 -20.22 9.89 3.01
C GLY A 133 -20.14 8.35 3.14
N LYS A 134 -19.03 7.70 2.75
CA LYS A 134 -18.86 6.23 2.80
C LYS A 134 -17.71 5.75 3.69
N MET A 135 -16.97 6.67 4.33
CA MET A 135 -15.80 6.39 5.17
C MET A 135 -16.09 6.39 6.66
#